data_AF-A0A969G747-F1
#
_entry.id   AF-A0A969G747-F1
#
_cell.length_a   1.000
_cell.length_b   1.000
_cell.length_c   1.000
_cell.angle_alpha   90.00
_cell.angle_beta   90.00
_cell.angle_gamma   90.00
#
_symmetry.space_group_name_H-M   'P 1'
#
loop_
_entity.id
_entity.type
_entity.pdbx_description
1 polymer ?
#
loop_
_entity_poly.entity_id
_entity_poly.type
_entity_poly.pdbx_seq_one_letter_code
_entity_poly.pdbx_strand_id
1 'polypeptide(L)'
;MGIFLYAKEDLAQEDGIQKLLDFHVEDLQSKRQNFKLMEPQTTIETADKTITQVVYSGEKSGGAFYYQFAAIEFKDGNTTIPITLAVSFPSAWDNSKATLTKIHNSFTSLLSSPQKP
;
A
#
# COMPACT_ATOMS: atom_id res chain seq x y z
N MET A 1 -6.45 5.61 7.59
CA MET A 1 -5.92 4.52 6.74
C MET A 1 -7.01 4.12 5.76
N GLY A 2 -6.66 3.88 4.51
CA GLY A 2 -7.54 3.30 3.50
C GLY A 2 -6.97 1.97 3.00
N ILE A 3 -7.84 1.06 2.60
CA ILE A 3 -7.48 -0.22 1.99
C ILE A 3 -8.32 -0.36 0.71
N PHE A 4 -7.66 -0.65 -0.40
CA PHE A 4 -8.26 -0.95 -1.69
C PHE A 4 -7.92 -2.39 -2.03
N LEU A 5 -8.91 -3.17 -2.45
CA LEU A 5 -8.74 -4.59 -2.75
C LEU A 5 -9.04 -4.80 -4.23
N TYR A 6 -8.10 -5.43 -4.93
CA TYR A 6 -8.20 -5.72 -6.36
C TYR A 6 -8.09 -7.22 -6.59
N ALA A 7 -8.92 -7.79 -7.45
CA ALA A 7 -8.70 -9.14 -7.93
C ALA A 7 -7.62 -9.13 -9.03
N LYS A 8 -6.69 -10.08 -9.00
CA LYS A 8 -5.61 -10.26 -9.98
C LYS A 8 -6.18 -10.47 -11.39
N GLU A 9 -7.33 -11.11 -11.49
CA GLU A 9 -8.03 -11.38 -12.76
C GLU A 9 -8.67 -10.13 -13.39
N ASP A 10 -8.96 -9.10 -12.60
CA ASP A 10 -9.46 -7.82 -13.10
C ASP A 10 -8.34 -6.91 -13.63
N LEU A 11 -7.08 -7.30 -13.40
CA LEU A 11 -5.92 -6.57 -13.90
C LEU A 11 -5.50 -7.16 -15.25
N ALA A 12 -5.21 -6.29 -16.21
CA ALA A 12 -4.57 -6.76 -17.43
C ALA A 12 -3.24 -7.43 -17.06
N GLN A 13 -2.87 -8.53 -17.73
CA GLN A 13 -1.65 -9.29 -17.38
C GLN A 13 -0.36 -8.45 -17.46
N GLU A 14 -0.37 -7.37 -18.24
CA GLU A 14 0.73 -6.41 -18.38
C GLU A 14 0.69 -5.28 -17.35
N ASP A 15 -0.41 -5.16 -16.61
CA ASP A 15 -0.61 -4.19 -15.54
C ASP A 15 -0.21 -4.83 -14.20
N GLY A 16 1.10 -4.89 -13.97
CA GLY A 16 1.65 -5.39 -12.72
C GLY A 16 1.27 -4.53 -11.51
N ILE A 17 1.48 -5.07 -10.31
CA ILE A 17 1.27 -4.40 -9.01
C ILE A 17 1.82 -2.97 -8.95
N GLN A 18 2.95 -2.73 -9.61
CA GLN A 18 3.55 -1.40 -9.70
C GLN A 18 2.59 -0.37 -10.31
N LYS A 19 1.91 -0.71 -11.42
CA LYS A 19 0.97 0.22 -12.06
C LYS A 19 -0.23 0.54 -11.18
N LEU A 20 -0.70 -0.42 -10.37
CA LEU A 20 -1.75 -0.16 -9.37
C LEU A 20 -1.26 0.82 -8.30
N LEU A 21 -0.03 0.63 -7.82
CA LEU A 21 0.58 1.53 -6.84
C LEU A 21 0.73 2.94 -7.42
N ASP A 22 1.24 3.04 -8.65
CA ASP A 22 1.44 4.30 -9.37
C ASP A 22 0.09 5.01 -9.59
N PHE A 23 -0.95 4.30 -10.01
CA PHE A 23 -2.32 4.84 -10.15
C PHE A 23 -2.80 5.54 -8.87
N HIS A 24 -2.60 4.90 -7.71
CA HIS A 24 -3.00 5.50 -6.43
C HIS A 24 -2.13 6.68 -6.01
N VAL A 25 -0.82 6.62 -6.30
CA VAL A 25 0.11 7.72 -6.04
C VAL A 25 -0.25 8.93 -6.90
N GLU A 26 -0.50 8.74 -8.19
CA GLU A 26 -0.90 9.79 -9.14
C GLU A 26 -2.24 10.42 -8.76
N ASP A 27 -3.24 9.60 -8.43
CA ASP A 27 -4.53 10.09 -7.94
C ASP A 27 -4.37 10.97 -6.71
N LEU A 28 -3.54 10.56 -5.75
CA LEU A 28 -3.28 11.35 -4.55
C LEU A 28 -2.49 12.62 -4.86
N GLN A 29 -1.45 12.52 -5.69
CA GLN A 29 -0.62 13.65 -6.12
C GLN A 29 -1.47 14.76 -6.75
N SER A 30 -2.44 14.40 -7.60
CA SER A 30 -3.36 15.37 -8.22
C SER A 30 -4.19 16.17 -7.20
N LYS A 31 -4.33 15.67 -5.97
CA LYS A 31 -5.16 16.22 -4.89
C LYS A 31 -4.33 16.84 -3.76
N ARG A 32 -3.01 16.98 -3.90
CA ARG A 32 -2.11 17.51 -2.86
C ARG A 32 -1.20 18.60 -3.40
N GLN A 33 -0.91 19.59 -2.57
CA GLN A 33 0.11 20.60 -2.84
C GLN A 33 1.48 20.10 -2.36
N ASN A 34 2.57 20.62 -2.94
CA ASN A 34 3.95 20.32 -2.52
C ASN A 34 4.25 18.81 -2.37
N PHE A 35 3.71 17.99 -3.28
CA PHE A 35 3.85 16.55 -3.23
C PHE A 35 5.30 16.12 -3.54
N LYS A 36 5.94 15.38 -2.64
CA LYS A 36 7.37 15.00 -2.74
C LYS A 36 7.60 13.59 -2.25
N LEU A 37 8.53 12.88 -2.90
CA LEU A 37 9.02 11.60 -2.42
C LEU A 37 9.85 11.82 -1.14
N MET A 38 9.52 11.10 -0.08
CA MET A 38 10.20 11.18 1.22
C MET A 38 11.10 9.96 1.44
N GLU A 39 10.57 8.77 1.16
CA GLU A 39 11.33 7.52 1.21
C GLU A 39 11.13 6.78 -0.12
N PRO A 40 12.21 6.32 -0.77
CA PRO A 40 12.11 5.59 -2.03
C PRO A 40 11.32 4.31 -1.84
N GLN A 41 10.88 3.76 -2.96
CA GLN A 41 10.21 2.46 -2.94
C GLN A 41 11.12 1.40 -2.32
N THR A 42 10.55 0.61 -1.41
CA THR A 42 11.21 -0.52 -0.76
C THR A 42 10.34 -1.76 -0.88
N THR A 43 10.98 -2.90 -1.05
CA THR A 43 10.33 -4.21 -1.07
C THR A 43 10.73 -4.97 0.18
N ILE A 44 9.74 -5.42 0.94
CA ILE A 44 9.91 -6.26 2.12
C ILE A 44 9.38 -7.65 1.77
N GLU A 45 10.26 -8.63 1.76
CA GLU A 45 9.87 -10.02 1.58
C GLU A 45 9.68 -10.71 2.92
N THR A 46 8.60 -11.48 3.03
CA THR A 46 8.32 -12.37 4.16
C THR A 46 8.04 -13.77 3.65
N ALA A 47 7.79 -14.72 4.55
CA ALA A 47 7.50 -16.10 4.17
C ALA A 47 6.19 -16.23 3.37
N ASP A 48 5.17 -15.43 3.70
CA ASP A 48 3.80 -15.55 3.18
C ASP A 48 3.44 -14.46 2.17
N LYS A 49 4.20 -13.36 2.11
CA LYS A 49 3.89 -12.21 1.24
C LYS A 49 5.12 -11.38 0.86
N THR A 50 4.95 -10.57 -0.17
CA THR A 50 5.83 -9.48 -0.58
C THR A 50 5.09 -8.16 -0.39
N ILE A 51 5.73 -7.19 0.26
CA ILE A 51 5.16 -5.87 0.52
C ILE A 51 6.03 -4.83 -0.20
N THR A 52 5.47 -4.16 -1.20
CA THR A 52 6.14 -3.06 -1.91
C THR A 52 5.55 -1.75 -1.41
N GLN A 53 6.37 -0.89 -0.81
CA GLN A 53 5.90 0.34 -0.17
C GLN A 53 6.73 1.57 -0.56
N VAL A 54 6.11 2.74 -0.51
CA VAL A 54 6.71 4.04 -0.83
C VAL A 54 6.10 5.12 0.05
N VAL A 55 6.89 6.15 0.39
CA VAL A 55 6.44 7.24 1.26
C VAL A 55 6.58 8.59 0.57
N TYR A 56 5.51 9.37 0.60
CA TYR A 56 5.46 10.73 0.08
C TYR A 56 5.04 11.72 1.17
N SER A 57 5.39 12.99 1.00
CA SER A 57 4.79 14.10 1.72
C SER A 57 3.88 14.89 0.80
N GLY A 58 2.88 15.57 1.36
CA GLY A 58 2.08 16.55 0.63
C GLY A 58 1.18 17.34 1.56
N GLU A 59 0.69 18.45 1.06
CA GLU A 59 -0.13 19.41 1.80
C GLU A 59 -1.58 19.38 1.33
N LYS A 60 -2.50 19.53 2.29
CA LYS A 60 -3.93 19.69 2.02
C LYS A 60 -4.55 20.58 3.09
N SER A 61 -5.32 21.58 2.68
CA SER A 61 -6.04 22.48 3.59
C SER A 61 -5.14 23.12 4.66
N GLY A 62 -3.91 23.50 4.28
CA GLY A 62 -2.93 24.12 5.18
C GLY A 62 -2.18 23.16 6.11
N GLY A 63 -2.49 21.85 6.09
CA GLY A 63 -1.76 20.83 6.85
C GLY A 63 -0.76 20.07 5.98
N ALA A 64 0.42 19.80 6.53
CA ALA A 64 1.39 18.87 5.94
C ALA A 64 1.13 17.45 6.45
N PHE A 65 1.26 16.47 5.57
CA PHE A 65 1.00 15.06 5.87
C PHE A 65 2.03 14.19 5.16
N TYR A 66 2.31 13.03 5.77
CA TYR A 66 3.04 11.94 5.14
C TYR A 66 2.07 10.83 4.78
N TYR A 67 2.32 10.22 3.63
CA TYR A 67 1.49 9.22 2.98
C TYR A 67 2.36 8.00 2.68
N GLN A 68 1.99 6.85 3.24
CA GLN A 68 2.60 5.58 2.87
C GLN A 68 1.62 4.80 2.02
N PHE A 69 2.06 4.46 0.81
CA PHE A 69 1.39 3.45 0.02
C PHE A 69 2.12 2.12 0.20
N ALA A 70 1.37 1.04 0.32
CA ALA A 70 1.93 -0.30 0.26
C ALA A 70 1.03 -1.24 -0.53
N ALA A 71 1.61 -1.93 -1.52
CA ALA A 71 1.01 -3.06 -2.21
C ALA A 71 1.44 -4.36 -1.55
N ILE A 72 0.49 -5.27 -1.35
CA ILE A 72 0.72 -6.55 -0.70
C ILE A 72 0.41 -7.67 -1.70
N GLU A 73 1.39 -8.53 -1.95
CA GLU A 73 1.22 -9.73 -2.76
C GLU A 73 1.43 -10.98 -1.89
N PHE A 74 0.38 -11.78 -1.73
CA PHE A 74 0.49 -13.05 -1.03
C PHE A 74 1.10 -14.14 -1.92
N LYS A 75 1.93 -15.00 -1.33
CA LYS A 75 2.69 -16.07 -2.01
C LYS A 75 1.93 -17.40 -2.12
N ASP A 76 0.79 -17.52 -1.45
CA ASP A 76 -0.05 -18.73 -1.36
C ASP A 76 -1.00 -18.90 -2.56
N GLY A 77 -0.84 -18.11 -3.63
CA GLY A 77 -1.73 -18.12 -4.78
C GLY A 77 -3.02 -17.33 -4.57
N ASN A 78 -3.14 -16.54 -3.50
CA ASN A 78 -4.26 -15.62 -3.32
C ASN A 78 -4.35 -14.66 -4.53
N THR A 79 -5.56 -14.54 -5.06
CA THR A 79 -5.85 -13.69 -6.22
C THR A 79 -6.22 -12.27 -5.82
N THR A 80 -6.18 -11.89 -4.55
CA THR A 80 -6.45 -10.52 -4.10
C THR A 80 -5.15 -9.76 -3.87
N ILE A 81 -5.09 -8.51 -4.34
CA ILE A 81 -4.01 -7.56 -4.11
C ILE A 81 -4.54 -6.40 -3.25
N PRO A 82 -4.16 -6.33 -1.97
CA PRO A 82 -4.40 -5.15 -1.15
C PRO A 82 -3.42 -4.02 -1.50
N ILE A 83 -3.96 -2.83 -1.77
CA ILE A 83 -3.24 -1.56 -1.68
C ILE A 83 -3.68 -0.83 -0.42
N THR A 84 -2.73 -0.44 0.41
CA THR A 84 -2.99 0.34 1.62
C THR A 84 -2.49 1.77 1.46
N LEU A 85 -3.24 2.72 2.03
CA LEU A 85 -2.83 4.11 2.19
C LEU A 85 -2.88 4.47 3.67
N ALA A 86 -1.72 4.69 4.27
CA ALA A 86 -1.61 5.26 5.60
C ALA A 86 -1.27 6.75 5.53
N VAL A 87 -1.85 7.53 6.44
CA VAL A 87 -1.67 8.98 6.50
C VAL A 87 -1.34 9.37 7.94
N SER A 88 -0.32 10.19 8.13
CA SER A 88 0.07 10.72 9.43
C SER A 88 0.51 12.18 9.30
N PHE A 89 0.42 12.92 10.40
CA PHE A 89 1.15 14.17 10.53
C PHE A 89 2.65 13.89 10.64
N PRO A 90 3.52 14.80 10.16
CA PRO A 90 4.98 14.67 10.28
C PRO A 90 5.45 14.45 11.72
N SER A 91 4.84 15.14 12.69
CA SER A 91 5.18 15.05 14.12
C SER A 91 4.92 13.67 14.73
N ALA A 92 4.05 12.86 14.11
CA ALA A 92 3.71 11.53 14.58
C ALA A 92 4.28 10.42 13.66
N TRP A 93 5.04 10.78 12.63
CA TRP A 93 5.44 9.86 11.58
C TRP A 93 6.26 8.69 12.10
N ASP A 94 7.33 8.94 12.84
CA ASP A 94 8.24 7.89 13.29
C ASP A 94 7.54 6.86 14.18
N ASN A 95 6.68 7.33 15.09
CA ASN A 95 5.86 6.47 15.94
C ASN A 95 4.79 5.70 15.13
N SER A 96 4.19 6.35 14.14
CA SER A 96 3.18 5.74 13.28
C SER A 96 3.80 4.67 12.39
N LYS A 97 4.99 4.89 11.85
CA LYS A 97 5.70 3.97 10.95
C LYS A 97 5.90 2.60 11.59
N ALA A 98 6.37 2.55 12.84
CA ALA A 98 6.51 1.29 13.57
C ALA A 98 5.17 0.55 13.73
N THR A 99 4.08 1.28 13.91
CA THR A 99 2.72 0.71 13.99
C THR A 99 2.26 0.21 12.63
N LEU A 100 2.53 0.96 11.55
CA LEU A 100 2.18 0.59 10.18
C LEU A 100 2.91 -0.69 9.74
N THR A 101 4.19 -0.82 10.06
CA THR A 101 4.92 -2.08 9.83
C THR A 101 4.26 -3.26 10.54
N LYS A 102 3.82 -3.10 11.80
CA LYS A 102 3.10 -4.15 12.52
C LYS A 102 1.76 -4.48 11.85
N ILE A 103 1.02 -3.46 11.41
CA ILE A 103 -0.23 -3.65 10.67
C ILE A 103 0.03 -4.44 9.38
N HIS A 104 0.96 -4.02 8.53
CA HIS A 104 1.28 -4.73 7.28
C HIS A 104 1.78 -6.16 7.53
N ASN A 105 2.58 -6.39 8.57
CA ASN A 105 3.01 -7.73 8.93
C ASN A 105 1.85 -8.63 9.38
N SER A 106 0.82 -8.04 9.99
CA SER A 106 -0.39 -8.76 10.41
C SER A 106 -1.37 -9.09 9.27
N PHE A 107 -1.17 -8.54 8.06
CA PHE A 107 -1.95 -8.97 6.90
C PHE A 107 -1.62 -10.42 6.58
N THR A 108 -2.62 -11.27 6.69
CA THR A 108 -2.54 -12.69 6.31
C THR A 108 -3.64 -12.95 5.30
N SER A 109 -3.34 -13.74 4.27
CA SER A 109 -4.39 -14.34 3.47
C SER A 109 -5.15 -15.32 4.37
N LEU A 110 -6.48 -15.16 4.46
CA LEU A 110 -7.31 -16.27 4.92
C LEU A 110 -7.28 -17.27 3.78
N LEU A 111 -6.70 -18.45 4.02
CA LEU A 111 -6.79 -19.59 3.09
C LEU A 111 -8.24 -19.66 2.61
N SER A 112 -8.45 -19.50 1.31
CA SER A 112 -9.72 -19.84 0.69
C SER A 112 -9.95 -21.29 1.05
N SER A 113 -10.89 -21.54 1.97
CA SER A 113 -11.40 -22.88 2.17
C SER A 113 -11.80 -23.38 0.78
N PRO A 114 -11.38 -24.60 0.36
CA PRO A 114 -11.78 -25.12 -0.93
C PRO A 114 -13.30 -25.02 -1.01
N GLN A 115 -13.80 -24.25 -1.98
CA GLN A 115 -15.22 -24.26 -2.28
C GLN A 115 -15.54 -25.73 -2.60
N LYS A 116 -16.28 -26.38 -1.70
CA LYS A 116 -16.74 -27.74 -1.94
C LYS A 116 -17.53 -27.75 -3.25
N PRO A 117 -17.32 -28.76 -4.11
CA PRO A 117 -18.02 -28.88 -5.38
C PRO A 117 -19.53 -28.99 -5.21
#